data_AF-A0A316VNG0-F1
#
_entry.id   AF-A0A316VNG0-F1
#
_cell.length_a   1.000
_cell.length_b   1.000
_cell.length_c   1.000
_cell.angle_alpha   90.00
_cell.angle_beta   90.00
_cell.angle_gamma   90.00
#
_symmetry.space_group_name_H-M   'P 1'
#
loop_
_entity.id
_entity.type
_entity.pdbx_description
1 polymer ?
#
loop_
_entity_poly.entity_id
_entity_poly.type
_entity_poly.pdbx_seq_one_letter_code
_entity_poly.pdbx_strand_id
1 'polypeptide(L)'
;MISNSKTSTIFTILCSLLVSVALTSVHAASLRTAKRATTCNGSSQLCDRLYSNVTFAGAHNSYAIVHSGTTLASNQNASITSQLNAGIRMLQSQAHKSSNSSVTGAGIDLCHTECSLFQGGTIEYWLSQVKSWVDANPTEVVTLLIVNSDTLPASQYAQAFQSTGLASKMYTPSSGVLTKQQWPTLGSMVDSGKTVVGFLTSGTDTSTVPYLLDEFSNIWETPYDQTSVPFNCSIDRIGSNVKSTSQNLMYLSNQFRDLSLFGGDQITTPDVANIGSTNSEATTLSSSDTCASEHGSYPNFILTDYSTVPDYDFPRAVAQMNGVSYTAPAQSSNSNGLSSGSSRTTSSFSSSIALSFIALSSALVYFIL
;
A
#
# COMPACT_ATOMS: atom_id res chain seq x y z
N MET A 1 64.58 68.71 -34.25
CA MET A 1 63.20 69.20 -34.08
C MET A 1 62.25 68.16 -34.65
N ILE A 2 61.31 67.67 -33.80
CA ILE A 2 59.93 67.23 -34.09
C ILE A 2 59.76 66.04 -35.08
N SER A 3 58.92 65.03 -34.87
CA SER A 3 58.30 64.35 -33.73
C SER A 3 57.63 63.12 -34.32
N ASN A 4 57.65 62.03 -33.56
CA ASN A 4 57.06 60.72 -33.81
C ASN A 4 55.53 60.69 -33.89
N SER A 5 55.06 59.53 -34.39
CA SER A 5 53.91 58.75 -33.89
C SER A 5 52.52 59.07 -34.45
N LYS A 6 52.10 58.34 -35.50
CA LYS A 6 50.67 58.12 -35.84
C LYS A 6 50.36 56.77 -36.51
N THR A 7 51.09 55.69 -36.21
CA THR A 7 50.84 54.36 -36.83
C THR A 7 50.62 53.22 -35.84
N SER A 8 50.38 53.51 -34.56
CA SER A 8 50.17 52.48 -33.52
C SER A 8 48.92 52.72 -32.68
N THR A 9 47.75 52.91 -33.32
CA THR A 9 46.48 53.05 -32.57
C THR A 9 45.28 52.36 -33.21
N ILE A 10 45.40 51.82 -34.44
CA ILE A 10 44.25 51.21 -35.13
C ILE A 10 44.15 49.69 -34.88
N PHE A 11 45.24 49.02 -34.47
CA PHE A 11 45.22 47.56 -34.24
C PHE A 11 44.73 47.13 -32.85
N THR A 12 44.55 48.06 -31.91
CA THR A 12 44.18 47.72 -30.52
C THR A 12 42.67 47.80 -30.26
N ILE A 13 41.88 48.36 -31.18
CA ILE A 13 40.43 48.58 -30.98
C ILE A 13 39.58 47.43 -31.58
N LEU A 14 40.11 46.64 -32.52
CA LEU A 14 39.36 45.51 -33.09
C LEU A 14 39.41 44.23 -32.23
N CYS A 15 40.38 44.11 -31.32
CA CYS A 15 40.49 42.94 -30.43
C CYS A 15 39.63 43.09 -29.16
N SER A 16 39.24 44.32 -28.80
CA SER A 16 38.40 44.59 -27.63
C SER A 16 36.90 44.46 -27.91
N LEU A 17 36.47 44.40 -29.18
CA LEU A 17 35.06 44.22 -29.54
C LEU A 17 34.65 42.75 -29.75
N LEU A 18 35.60 41.83 -29.91
CA LEU A 18 35.33 40.39 -30.09
C LEU A 18 35.40 39.58 -28.79
N VAL A 19 35.92 40.16 -27.71
CA VAL A 19 35.94 39.51 -26.38
C VAL A 19 34.69 39.83 -25.56
N SER A 20 33.93 40.88 -25.91
CA SER A 20 32.75 41.31 -25.14
C SER A 20 31.42 40.65 -25.55
N VAL A 21 31.40 39.78 -26.56
CA VAL A 21 30.17 39.06 -26.98
C VAL A 21 30.22 37.56 -26.63
N ALA A 22 31.34 37.05 -26.11
CA ALA A 22 31.51 35.63 -25.80
C ALA A 22 31.13 35.24 -24.35
N LEU A 23 30.64 36.16 -23.51
CA LEU A 23 30.45 35.89 -22.07
C LEU A 23 29.13 36.40 -21.47
N THR A 24 28.02 36.37 -22.22
CA THR A 24 26.68 36.49 -21.60
C THR A 24 25.62 35.61 -22.27
N SER A 25 25.97 34.37 -22.62
CA SER A 25 24.99 33.29 -22.64
C SER A 25 24.93 32.70 -21.24
N VAL A 26 24.56 33.53 -20.25
CA VAL A 26 24.02 33.03 -18.99
C VAL A 26 22.76 32.29 -19.41
N HIS A 27 22.90 30.97 -19.54
CA HIS A 27 21.74 30.09 -19.52
C HIS A 27 21.05 30.46 -18.22
N ALA A 28 19.95 31.20 -18.32
CA ALA A 28 18.92 31.18 -17.31
C ALA A 28 18.42 29.73 -17.31
N ALA A 29 19.19 28.85 -16.66
CA ALA A 29 18.65 27.66 -16.06
C ALA A 29 17.54 28.23 -15.19
N SER A 30 16.31 28.12 -15.69
CA SER A 30 15.13 28.28 -14.88
C SER A 30 15.33 27.24 -13.79
N LEU A 31 15.92 27.68 -12.66
CA LEU A 31 15.77 27.04 -11.39
C LEU A 31 14.26 27.07 -11.17
N ARG A 32 13.56 26.09 -11.77
CA ARG A 32 12.26 25.70 -11.30
C ARG A 32 12.56 25.33 -9.87
N THR A 33 12.28 26.24 -8.95
CA THR A 33 12.12 25.93 -7.55
C THR A 33 11.05 24.84 -7.55
N ALA A 34 11.51 23.58 -7.60
CA ALA A 34 10.64 22.43 -7.46
C ALA A 34 9.92 22.67 -6.15
N LYS A 35 8.59 22.73 -6.21
CA LYS A 35 7.78 22.98 -5.04
C LYS A 35 7.93 21.75 -4.16
N ARG A 36 8.87 21.81 -3.21
CA ARG A 36 9.15 20.73 -2.27
C ARG A 36 7.86 20.36 -1.56
N ALA A 37 7.59 19.06 -1.46
CA ALA A 37 6.50 18.51 -0.69
C ALA A 37 6.52 19.10 0.73
N THR A 38 5.41 19.69 1.14
CA THR A 38 5.25 20.26 2.49
C THR A 38 4.66 19.24 3.45
N THR A 39 3.98 18.23 2.93
CA THR A 39 3.41 17.09 3.64
C THR A 39 3.61 15.84 2.80
N CYS A 40 3.89 14.71 3.45
CA CYS A 40 4.00 13.41 2.81
C CYS A 40 3.26 12.41 3.69
N ASN A 41 2.32 11.66 3.12
CA ASN A 41 1.45 10.77 3.89
C ASN A 41 0.79 11.47 5.11
N GLY A 42 0.25 12.67 4.88
CA GLY A 42 -0.39 13.49 5.91
C GLY A 42 0.52 14.22 6.92
N SER A 43 1.85 14.04 6.87
CA SER A 43 2.77 14.69 7.83
C SER A 43 4.04 15.26 7.17
N SER A 44 4.44 16.47 7.57
CA SER A 44 5.70 17.08 7.11
C SER A 44 6.93 16.32 7.60
N GLN A 45 6.83 15.66 8.76
CA GLN A 45 7.94 14.91 9.38
C GLN A 45 8.32 13.65 8.60
N LEU A 46 7.45 13.18 7.69
CA LEU A 46 7.70 12.00 6.88
C LEU A 46 8.43 12.32 5.56
N CYS A 47 8.42 13.57 5.10
CA CYS A 47 8.97 13.92 3.79
C CYS A 47 10.47 13.68 3.66
N ASP A 48 11.22 13.81 4.75
CA ASP A 48 12.68 13.61 4.76
C ASP A 48 13.09 12.17 5.07
N ARG A 49 12.12 11.29 5.37
CA ARG A 49 12.40 9.87 5.62
C ARG A 49 12.50 9.12 4.30
N LEU A 50 13.46 8.19 4.23
CA LEU A 50 13.48 7.17 3.17
C LEU A 50 12.17 6.40 3.20
N TYR A 51 11.66 6.01 2.03
CA TYR A 51 10.48 5.16 1.92
C TYR A 51 10.64 3.87 2.76
N SER A 52 11.84 3.29 2.78
CA SER A 52 12.19 2.13 3.59
C SER A 52 12.42 2.41 5.08
N ASN A 53 12.20 3.65 5.54
CA ASN A 53 12.30 4.06 6.95
C ASN A 53 10.98 4.69 7.42
N VAL A 54 9.87 4.14 6.93
CA VAL A 54 8.50 4.45 7.30
C VAL A 54 7.76 3.13 7.49
N THR A 55 6.90 3.07 8.50
CA THR A 55 5.95 1.97 8.70
C THR A 55 4.63 2.34 8.04
N PHE A 56 4.14 1.51 7.13
CA PHE A 56 2.89 1.73 6.40
C PHE A 56 1.82 0.75 6.89
N ALA A 57 0.64 1.29 7.16
CA ALA A 57 -0.55 0.48 7.46
C ALA A 57 -1.02 -0.18 6.16
N GLY A 58 -1.23 -1.49 6.19
CA GLY A 58 -1.60 -2.31 5.05
C GLY A 58 -2.95 -3.00 5.21
N ALA A 59 -3.66 -3.15 4.09
CA ALA A 59 -4.90 -3.92 4.00
C ALA A 59 -4.68 -5.23 3.24
N HIS A 60 -4.87 -6.35 3.93
CA HIS A 60 -4.86 -7.70 3.37
C HIS A 60 -6.05 -7.87 2.42
N ASN A 61 -5.79 -8.40 1.22
CA ASN A 61 -6.73 -8.56 0.12
C ASN A 61 -7.72 -7.40 0.05
N SER A 62 -7.17 -6.19 -0.10
CA SER A 62 -7.89 -4.90 -0.02
C SER A 62 -9.17 -4.83 -0.84
N TYR A 63 -9.26 -5.60 -1.93
CA TYR A 63 -10.39 -5.69 -2.84
C TYR A 63 -11.53 -6.61 -2.34
N ALA A 64 -11.27 -7.51 -1.39
CA ALA A 64 -12.20 -8.51 -0.88
C ALA A 64 -13.19 -7.90 0.12
N ILE A 65 -14.04 -7.00 -0.38
CA ILE A 65 -14.89 -6.11 0.42
C ILE A 65 -16.30 -6.68 0.56
N VAL A 66 -16.75 -6.90 1.79
CA VAL A 66 -18.16 -7.23 2.10
C VAL A 66 -18.97 -5.97 2.38
N HIS A 67 -20.13 -5.84 1.74
CA HIS A 67 -21.02 -4.67 1.90
C HIS A 67 -22.13 -4.93 2.96
N SER A 68 -22.41 -6.18 3.30
CA SER A 68 -23.32 -6.59 4.38
C SER A 68 -23.05 -8.04 4.81
N GLY A 69 -22.98 -8.29 6.12
CA GLY A 69 -22.67 -9.62 6.67
C GLY A 69 -21.18 -9.96 6.66
N THR A 70 -20.86 -11.26 6.74
CA THR A 70 -19.49 -11.79 6.59
C THR A 70 -19.54 -12.94 5.60
N THR A 71 -18.70 -12.91 4.56
CA THR A 71 -18.44 -14.11 3.76
C THR A 71 -17.15 -14.75 4.26
N LEU A 72 -17.01 -16.07 4.12
CA LEU A 72 -15.82 -16.84 4.55
C LEU A 72 -14.51 -16.38 3.86
N ALA A 73 -14.59 -15.49 2.88
CA ALA A 73 -13.47 -15.05 2.05
C ALA A 73 -13.38 -13.52 1.96
N SER A 74 -14.06 -12.79 2.86
CA SER A 74 -13.99 -11.32 2.93
C SER A 74 -12.91 -10.87 3.90
N ASN A 75 -12.02 -9.99 3.43
CA ASN A 75 -10.92 -9.45 4.23
C ASN A 75 -11.16 -8.01 4.63
N GLN A 76 -12.07 -7.29 3.99
CA GLN A 76 -12.33 -5.88 4.28
C GLN A 76 -13.83 -5.57 4.30
N ASN A 77 -14.21 -4.51 5.02
CA ASN A 77 -15.57 -3.96 5.06
C ASN A 77 -15.64 -2.51 4.57
N ALA A 78 -14.52 -1.96 4.10
CA ALA A 78 -14.38 -0.58 3.67
C ALA A 78 -13.98 -0.54 2.19
N SER A 79 -14.52 0.42 1.42
CA SER A 79 -14.10 0.62 0.02
C SER A 79 -12.61 0.95 -0.07
N ILE A 80 -11.97 0.73 -1.23
CA ILE A 80 -10.56 1.08 -1.46
C ILE A 80 -10.27 2.55 -1.07
N THR A 81 -11.15 3.47 -1.51
CA THR A 81 -11.06 4.89 -1.12
C THR A 81 -11.16 5.08 0.40
N SER A 82 -12.02 4.34 1.08
CA SER A 82 -12.19 4.45 2.54
C SER A 82 -10.96 3.90 3.29
N GLN A 83 -10.38 2.79 2.82
CA GLN A 83 -9.13 2.25 3.35
C GLN A 83 -8.00 3.28 3.21
N LEU A 84 -7.81 3.85 2.01
CA LEU A 84 -6.80 4.88 1.76
C LEU A 84 -7.06 6.14 2.60
N ASN A 85 -8.31 6.61 2.70
CA ASN A 85 -8.64 7.76 3.56
C ASN A 85 -8.34 7.48 5.04
N ALA A 86 -8.52 6.25 5.51
CA ALA A 86 -8.24 5.84 6.89
C ALA A 86 -6.75 5.81 7.25
N GLY A 87 -5.84 6.00 6.28
CA GLY A 87 -4.39 5.99 6.49
C GLY A 87 -3.70 4.71 6.01
N ILE A 88 -4.43 3.79 5.38
CA ILE A 88 -3.82 2.62 4.73
C ILE A 88 -2.98 3.11 3.54
N ARG A 89 -1.71 2.74 3.50
CA ARG A 89 -0.76 3.10 2.44
C ARG A 89 -0.11 1.89 1.78
N MET A 90 -0.49 0.68 2.18
CA MET A 90 -0.25 -0.53 1.40
C MET A 90 -1.55 -1.25 1.10
N LEU A 91 -1.82 -1.52 -0.17
CA LEU A 91 -2.95 -2.34 -0.60
C LEU A 91 -2.40 -3.64 -1.16
N GLN A 92 -2.70 -4.76 -0.51
CA GLN A 92 -2.38 -6.07 -1.06
C GLN A 92 -3.57 -6.61 -1.85
N SER A 93 -3.28 -7.35 -2.92
CA SER A 93 -4.27 -8.04 -3.75
C SER A 93 -3.76 -9.42 -4.15
N GLN A 94 -4.68 -10.33 -4.47
CA GLN A 94 -4.36 -11.65 -4.97
C GLN A 94 -4.95 -11.79 -6.36
N ALA A 95 -4.07 -11.97 -7.34
CA ALA A 95 -4.37 -11.94 -8.75
C ALA A 95 -4.36 -13.35 -9.33
N HIS A 96 -5.40 -13.65 -10.09
CA HIS A 96 -5.61 -14.92 -10.77
C HIS A 96 -5.92 -14.64 -12.25
N LYS A 97 -5.57 -15.58 -13.10
CA LYS A 97 -5.98 -15.57 -14.50
C LYS A 97 -7.49 -15.66 -14.56
N SER A 98 -8.12 -14.79 -15.34
CA SER A 98 -9.56 -14.86 -15.54
C SER A 98 -9.94 -16.19 -16.20
N SER A 99 -10.94 -16.86 -15.63
CA SER A 99 -11.54 -18.07 -16.21
C SER A 99 -12.45 -17.74 -17.40
N ASN A 100 -12.86 -16.47 -17.54
CA ASN A 100 -13.66 -16.01 -18.66
C ASN A 100 -12.76 -15.64 -19.84
N SER A 101 -12.70 -16.53 -20.85
CA SER A 101 -11.89 -16.33 -22.06
C SER A 101 -12.33 -15.16 -22.95
N SER A 102 -13.48 -14.54 -22.67
CA SER A 102 -14.02 -13.40 -23.42
C SER A 102 -13.72 -12.05 -22.77
N VAL A 103 -13.01 -12.00 -21.64
CA VAL A 103 -12.64 -10.73 -21.00
C VAL A 103 -11.71 -9.92 -21.90
N THR A 104 -11.97 -8.62 -21.96
CA THR A 104 -11.08 -7.65 -22.62
C THR A 104 -10.20 -6.99 -21.56
N GLY A 105 -8.90 -6.84 -21.84
CA GLY A 105 -7.94 -6.23 -20.91
C GLY A 105 -6.76 -7.16 -20.64
N ALA A 106 -6.20 -7.09 -19.44
CA ALA A 106 -5.12 -7.95 -18.98
C ALA A 106 -5.58 -9.40 -18.72
N GLY A 107 -6.89 -9.62 -18.58
CA GLY A 107 -7.45 -10.94 -18.29
C GLY A 107 -7.08 -11.45 -16.91
N ILE A 108 -7.06 -10.55 -15.92
CA ILE A 108 -6.70 -10.83 -14.53
C ILE A 108 -7.85 -10.43 -13.63
N ASP A 109 -8.32 -11.38 -12.82
CA ASP A 109 -9.32 -11.18 -11.79
C ASP A 109 -8.67 -11.19 -10.41
N LEU A 110 -9.27 -10.47 -9.46
CA LEU A 110 -8.84 -10.47 -8.06
C LEU A 110 -9.74 -11.40 -7.25
N CYS A 111 -9.15 -12.45 -6.69
CA CYS A 111 -9.88 -13.55 -6.07
C CYS A 111 -9.20 -14.06 -4.80
N HIS A 112 -9.99 -14.39 -3.77
CA HIS A 112 -9.46 -14.89 -2.50
C HIS A 112 -9.34 -16.42 -2.54
N THR A 113 -8.12 -16.92 -2.64
CA THR A 113 -7.75 -18.31 -2.91
C THR A 113 -8.19 -18.79 -4.29
N GLU A 114 -9.49 -18.70 -4.61
CA GLU A 114 -10.07 -19.02 -5.91
C GLU A 114 -11.27 -18.09 -6.21
N CYS A 115 -11.55 -17.82 -7.47
CA CYS A 115 -12.66 -16.94 -7.88
C CYS A 115 -14.05 -17.51 -7.58
N SER A 116 -14.15 -18.82 -7.33
CA SER A 116 -15.36 -19.51 -6.86
C SER A 116 -15.70 -19.13 -5.40
N LEU A 117 -14.69 -18.80 -4.60
CA LEU A 117 -14.83 -18.44 -3.18
C LEU A 117 -15.12 -16.95 -3.01
N PHE A 118 -14.40 -16.10 -3.75
CA PHE A 118 -14.67 -14.67 -3.82
C PHE A 118 -14.19 -14.09 -5.15
N GLN A 119 -15.07 -13.38 -5.85
CA GLN A 119 -14.74 -12.63 -7.06
C GLN A 119 -14.83 -11.13 -6.75
N GLY A 120 -13.67 -10.48 -6.70
CA GLY A 120 -13.53 -9.07 -6.35
C GLY A 120 -13.51 -8.10 -7.52
N GLY A 121 -13.64 -8.61 -8.74
CA GLY A 121 -13.58 -7.86 -9.99
C GLY A 121 -12.20 -7.89 -10.63
N THR A 122 -12.07 -7.19 -11.75
CA THR A 122 -10.83 -7.20 -12.53
C THR A 122 -9.73 -6.38 -11.85
N ILE A 123 -8.47 -6.69 -12.16
CA ILE A 123 -7.34 -5.89 -11.70
C ILE A 123 -7.45 -4.43 -12.17
N GLU A 124 -7.96 -4.17 -13.39
CA GLU A 124 -8.13 -2.80 -13.89
C GLU A 124 -9.13 -2.01 -13.05
N TYR A 125 -10.21 -2.65 -12.57
CA TYR A 125 -11.16 -1.99 -11.69
C TYR A 125 -10.47 -1.55 -10.40
N TRP A 126 -9.73 -2.44 -9.73
CA TRP A 126 -8.99 -2.11 -8.51
C TRP A 126 -7.95 -1.01 -8.74
N LEU A 127 -7.12 -1.13 -9.78
CA LEU A 127 -6.11 -0.12 -10.14
C LEU A 127 -6.74 1.23 -10.50
N SER A 128 -7.93 1.26 -11.11
CA SER A 128 -8.64 2.52 -11.41
C SER A 128 -9.08 3.27 -10.14
N GLN A 129 -9.47 2.55 -9.09
CA GLN A 129 -9.82 3.15 -7.80
C GLN A 129 -8.58 3.77 -7.14
N VAL A 130 -7.46 3.04 -7.17
CA VAL A 130 -6.16 3.56 -6.70
C VAL A 130 -5.75 4.78 -7.49
N LYS A 131 -5.82 4.73 -8.83
CA LYS A 131 -5.46 5.85 -9.72
C LYS A 131 -6.25 7.11 -9.40
N SER A 132 -7.57 6.98 -9.31
CA SER A 132 -8.46 8.08 -8.96
C SER A 132 -8.04 8.73 -7.63
N TRP A 133 -7.72 7.90 -6.63
CA TRP A 133 -7.32 8.39 -5.32
C TRP A 133 -5.94 9.08 -5.32
N VAL A 134 -4.91 8.50 -5.94
CA VAL A 134 -3.56 9.12 -5.99
C VAL A 134 -3.48 10.35 -6.89
N ASP A 135 -4.42 10.52 -7.83
CA ASP A 135 -4.57 11.78 -8.56
C ASP A 135 -5.15 12.89 -7.68
N ALA A 136 -6.14 12.55 -6.85
CA ALA A 136 -6.75 13.49 -5.91
C ALA A 136 -5.84 13.81 -4.71
N ASN A 137 -4.89 12.92 -4.40
CA ASN A 137 -4.01 13.02 -3.23
C ASN A 137 -2.52 12.97 -3.64
N PRO A 138 -1.99 14.01 -4.31
CA PRO A 138 -0.66 13.97 -4.94
C PRO A 138 0.51 13.94 -3.93
N THR A 139 0.24 14.16 -2.64
CA THR A 139 1.25 14.10 -1.55
C THR A 139 1.33 12.74 -0.87
N GLU A 140 0.57 11.76 -1.36
CA GLU A 140 0.40 10.46 -0.71
C GLU A 140 1.10 9.39 -1.53
N VAL A 141 2.06 8.72 -0.89
CA VAL A 141 2.81 7.58 -1.43
C VAL A 141 2.13 6.28 -1.00
N VAL A 142 1.76 5.46 -1.99
CA VAL A 142 1.02 4.20 -1.81
C VAL A 142 1.82 3.03 -2.37
N THR A 143 1.74 1.89 -1.71
CA THR A 143 2.35 0.63 -2.11
C THR A 143 1.29 -0.36 -2.55
N LEU A 144 1.51 -1.00 -3.69
CA LEU A 144 0.69 -2.09 -4.20
C LEU A 144 1.52 -3.37 -4.13
N LEU A 145 1.01 -4.36 -3.40
CA LEU A 145 1.55 -5.71 -3.41
C LEU A 145 0.56 -6.64 -4.09
N ILE A 146 0.98 -7.29 -5.16
CA ILE A 146 0.13 -8.16 -5.96
C ILE A 146 0.68 -9.58 -5.84
N VAL A 147 -0.08 -10.44 -5.17
CA VAL A 147 0.19 -11.87 -5.11
C VAL A 147 -0.20 -12.47 -6.47
N ASN A 148 0.80 -12.81 -7.27
CA ASN A 148 0.66 -13.39 -8.60
C ASN A 148 0.49 -14.91 -8.48
N SER A 149 -0.73 -15.36 -8.17
CA SER A 149 -1.03 -16.77 -7.84
C SER A 149 -0.76 -17.72 -8.99
N ASP A 150 -1.00 -17.26 -10.23
CA ASP A 150 -0.90 -18.09 -11.44
C ASP A 150 0.39 -17.87 -12.24
N THR A 151 1.38 -17.17 -11.66
CA THR A 151 2.68 -16.87 -12.31
C THR A 151 2.51 -16.23 -13.69
N LEU A 152 1.55 -15.31 -13.81
CA LEU A 152 1.32 -14.55 -15.04
C LEU A 152 2.52 -13.65 -15.34
N PRO A 153 2.86 -13.41 -16.62
CA PRO A 153 3.99 -12.58 -16.97
C PRO A 153 3.74 -11.11 -16.59
N ALA A 154 4.78 -10.41 -16.14
CA ALA A 154 4.72 -8.99 -15.80
C ALA A 154 4.08 -8.10 -16.89
N SER A 155 4.20 -8.49 -18.16
CA SER A 155 3.60 -7.76 -19.28
C SER A 155 2.07 -7.71 -19.25
N GLN A 156 1.38 -8.73 -18.71
CA GLN A 156 -0.07 -8.69 -18.52
C GLN A 156 -0.45 -7.69 -17.43
N TYR A 157 0.27 -7.68 -16.31
CA TYR A 157 0.09 -6.65 -15.29
C TYR A 157 0.35 -5.27 -15.88
N ALA A 158 1.44 -5.09 -16.64
CA ALA A 158 1.76 -3.82 -17.28
C ALA A 158 0.62 -3.30 -18.18
N GLN A 159 -0.07 -4.19 -18.90
CA GLN A 159 -1.25 -3.82 -19.70
C GLN A 159 -2.34 -3.18 -18.83
N ALA A 160 -2.63 -3.72 -17.65
CA ALA A 160 -3.61 -3.16 -16.71
C ALA A 160 -3.15 -1.82 -16.10
N PHE A 161 -1.88 -1.69 -15.73
CA PHE A 161 -1.31 -0.43 -15.24
C PHE A 161 -1.33 0.66 -16.31
N GLN A 162 -1.09 0.31 -17.56
CA GLN A 162 -1.12 1.23 -18.70
C GLN A 162 -2.56 1.64 -19.04
N SER A 163 -3.49 0.69 -19.12
CA SER A 163 -4.89 0.97 -19.50
C SER A 163 -5.60 1.87 -18.49
N THR A 164 -5.27 1.74 -17.20
CA THR A 164 -5.80 2.59 -16.13
C THR A 164 -5.05 3.92 -15.98
N GLY A 165 -3.91 4.07 -16.66
CA GLY A 165 -3.03 5.24 -16.54
C GLY A 165 -2.21 5.28 -15.23
N LEU A 166 -2.34 4.28 -14.35
CA LEU A 166 -1.58 4.22 -13.10
C LEU A 166 -0.08 4.07 -13.32
N ALA A 167 0.35 3.47 -14.43
CA ALA A 167 1.75 3.40 -14.85
C ALA A 167 2.47 4.77 -14.79
N SER A 168 1.75 5.87 -15.04
CA SER A 168 2.31 7.23 -14.98
C SER A 168 2.74 7.67 -13.57
N LYS A 169 2.20 7.06 -12.51
CA LYS A 169 2.48 7.35 -11.10
C LYS A 169 3.49 6.41 -10.47
N MET A 170 3.88 5.35 -11.18
CA MET A 170 4.76 4.33 -10.64
C MET A 170 6.19 4.85 -10.46
N TYR A 171 6.77 4.60 -9.28
CA TYR A 171 8.19 4.73 -9.01
C TYR A 171 8.95 3.61 -9.72
N THR A 172 10.06 3.99 -10.36
CA THR A 172 10.94 3.08 -11.08
C THR A 172 12.36 3.27 -10.58
N PRO A 173 12.91 2.31 -9.81
CA PRO A 173 14.29 2.38 -9.38
C PRO A 173 15.25 2.08 -10.53
N SER A 174 16.53 2.41 -10.35
CA SER A 174 17.60 2.10 -11.31
C SER A 174 18.00 0.62 -11.34
N SER A 175 17.54 -0.17 -10.37
CA SER A 175 17.81 -1.60 -10.18
C SER A 175 16.55 -2.28 -9.67
N GLY A 176 16.30 -3.53 -10.06
CA GLY A 176 15.17 -4.33 -9.56
C GLY A 176 15.32 -4.80 -8.10
N VAL A 177 16.52 -4.69 -7.54
CA VAL A 177 16.86 -5.07 -6.15
C VAL A 177 17.47 -3.88 -5.45
N LEU A 178 16.92 -3.53 -4.28
CA LEU A 178 17.32 -2.37 -3.49
C LEU A 178 17.58 -2.77 -2.03
N THR A 179 18.64 -2.21 -1.45
CA THR A 179 18.77 -2.14 0.01
C THR A 179 17.92 -1.00 0.57
N LYS A 180 17.64 -1.00 1.88
CA LYS A 180 16.94 0.10 2.59
C LYS A 180 17.54 1.47 2.21
N GLN A 181 18.86 1.60 2.16
CA GLN A 181 19.52 2.90 1.93
C GLN A 181 19.38 3.43 0.50
N GLN A 182 18.96 2.59 -0.46
CA GLN A 182 18.80 2.96 -1.86
C GLN A 182 17.39 3.48 -2.19
N TRP A 183 16.43 3.33 -1.28
CA TRP A 183 15.09 3.89 -1.46
C TRP A 183 15.12 5.42 -1.36
N PRO A 184 14.35 6.15 -2.19
CA PRO A 184 14.27 7.61 -2.11
C PRO A 184 13.52 8.06 -0.86
N THR A 185 13.59 9.35 -0.54
CA THR A 185 12.69 9.94 0.46
C THR A 185 11.27 10.05 -0.05
N LEU A 186 10.27 10.03 0.85
CA LEU A 186 8.89 10.26 0.46
C LEU A 186 8.70 11.62 -0.22
N GLY A 187 9.39 12.66 0.26
CA GLY A 187 9.37 13.99 -0.37
C GLY A 187 9.86 13.96 -1.82
N SER A 188 10.92 13.21 -2.12
CA SER A 188 11.42 13.06 -3.49
C SER A 188 10.45 12.31 -4.41
N MET A 189 9.73 11.32 -3.86
CA MET A 189 8.69 10.60 -4.59
C MET A 189 7.49 11.50 -4.91
N VAL A 190 7.06 12.33 -3.95
CA VAL A 190 6.00 13.33 -4.13
C VAL A 190 6.43 14.40 -5.15
N ASP A 191 7.63 14.95 -5.02
CA ASP A 191 8.16 16.00 -5.90
C ASP A 191 8.28 15.52 -7.36
N SER A 192 8.60 14.24 -7.58
CA SER A 192 8.66 13.63 -8.91
C SER A 192 7.29 13.18 -9.44
N GLY A 193 6.24 13.23 -8.63
CA GLY A 193 4.91 12.71 -8.96
C GLY A 193 4.86 11.19 -9.11
N LYS A 194 5.90 10.48 -8.64
CA LYS A 194 6.03 9.02 -8.68
C LYS A 194 5.67 8.43 -7.32
N THR A 195 4.39 8.49 -6.99
CA THR A 195 3.86 8.21 -5.66
C THR A 195 3.31 6.79 -5.49
N VAL A 196 3.55 5.88 -6.43
CA VAL A 196 3.09 4.49 -6.31
C VAL A 196 4.27 3.52 -6.44
N VAL A 197 4.44 2.61 -5.48
CA VAL A 197 5.43 1.52 -5.54
C VAL A 197 4.70 0.20 -5.80
N GLY A 198 5.19 -0.61 -6.74
CA GLY A 198 4.54 -1.87 -7.11
C GLY A 198 5.46 -3.08 -6.89
N PHE A 199 4.93 -4.10 -6.24
CA PHE A 199 5.58 -5.39 -6.05
C PHE A 199 4.70 -6.53 -6.58
N LEU A 200 5.34 -7.54 -7.16
CA LEU A 200 4.73 -8.84 -7.47
C LEU A 200 5.46 -9.94 -6.68
N THR A 201 4.72 -10.92 -6.17
CA THR A 201 5.31 -12.09 -5.49
C THR A 201 6.09 -13.00 -6.43
N SER A 202 5.80 -12.97 -7.73
CA SER A 202 6.43 -13.80 -8.75
C SER A 202 6.23 -13.23 -10.16
N GLY A 203 6.98 -13.73 -11.14
CA GLY A 203 6.77 -13.41 -12.57
C GLY A 203 7.22 -12.02 -13.01
N THR A 204 8.04 -11.34 -12.21
CA THR A 204 8.61 -10.03 -12.54
C THR A 204 9.67 -10.10 -13.61
N ASP A 205 9.74 -9.06 -14.43
CA ASP A 205 10.84 -8.81 -15.36
C ASP A 205 11.10 -7.30 -15.42
N THR A 206 12.07 -6.84 -14.63
CA THR A 206 12.39 -5.40 -14.55
C THR A 206 13.10 -4.88 -15.80
N SER A 207 13.48 -5.74 -16.75
CA SER A 207 14.00 -5.30 -18.05
C SER A 207 12.89 -4.82 -18.99
N THR A 208 11.67 -5.36 -18.84
CA THR A 208 10.51 -5.02 -19.67
C THR A 208 9.47 -4.19 -18.92
N VAL A 209 9.27 -4.45 -17.63
CA VAL A 209 8.33 -3.75 -16.75
C VAL A 209 9.08 -3.24 -15.51
N PRO A 210 9.87 -2.17 -15.64
CA PRO A 210 10.87 -1.78 -14.63
C PRO A 210 10.28 -1.25 -13.31
N TYR A 211 8.97 -0.97 -13.28
CA TYR A 211 8.27 -0.46 -12.10
C TYR A 211 7.55 -1.52 -11.27
N LEU A 212 7.54 -2.79 -11.71
CA LEU A 212 7.03 -3.91 -10.92
C LEU A 212 8.21 -4.72 -10.41
N LEU A 213 8.50 -4.56 -9.12
CA LEU A 213 9.64 -5.16 -8.46
C LEU A 213 9.30 -6.53 -7.91
N ASP A 214 10.30 -7.41 -7.85
CA ASP A 214 10.18 -8.69 -7.17
C ASP A 214 10.06 -8.43 -5.68
N GLU A 215 8.95 -8.86 -5.07
CA GLU A 215 8.73 -8.70 -3.64
C GLU A 215 9.88 -9.35 -2.86
N PHE A 216 10.14 -10.63 -3.09
CA PHE A 216 11.04 -11.41 -2.25
C PHE A 216 12.53 -11.07 -2.42
N SER A 217 12.87 -10.23 -3.39
CA SER A 217 14.18 -9.59 -3.52
C SER A 217 14.29 -8.25 -2.77
N ASN A 218 13.19 -7.64 -2.35
CA ASN A 218 13.15 -6.30 -1.74
C ASN A 218 12.48 -6.26 -0.35
N ILE A 219 11.61 -7.23 -0.08
CA ILE A 219 10.75 -7.39 1.11
C ILE A 219 10.82 -8.86 1.50
N TRP A 220 11.00 -9.14 2.78
CA TRP A 220 10.68 -10.46 3.35
C TRP A 220 9.46 -10.37 4.26
N GLU A 221 8.82 -11.49 4.53
CA GLU A 221 7.59 -11.52 5.31
C GLU A 221 7.65 -12.48 6.49
N THR A 222 6.89 -12.17 7.54
CA THR A 222 6.59 -13.08 8.65
C THR A 222 5.54 -14.14 8.24
N PRO A 223 5.30 -15.22 9.02
CA PRO A 223 4.27 -16.21 8.71
C PRO A 223 2.87 -15.58 8.59
N TYR A 224 2.05 -16.08 7.65
CA TYR A 224 0.79 -15.46 7.22
C TYR A 224 -0.49 -16.23 7.57
N ASP A 225 -0.41 -17.39 8.21
CA ASP A 225 -1.52 -18.31 8.50
C ASP A 225 -1.72 -18.52 10.02
N GLN A 226 -1.41 -17.48 10.80
CA GLN A 226 -1.34 -17.58 12.25
C GLN A 226 -2.73 -17.57 12.88
N THR A 227 -3.02 -18.59 13.70
CA THR A 227 -4.33 -18.76 14.37
C THR A 227 -4.37 -18.26 15.81
N SER A 228 -3.26 -17.68 16.29
CA SER A 228 -3.11 -17.18 17.66
C SER A 228 -2.14 -15.99 17.74
N VAL A 229 -2.27 -15.21 18.81
CA VAL A 229 -1.35 -14.13 19.18
C VAL A 229 -0.51 -14.55 20.41
N PRO A 230 0.71 -14.01 20.62
CA PRO A 230 1.40 -13.01 19.80
C PRO A 230 1.81 -13.54 18.42
N PHE A 231 1.80 -12.67 17.42
CA PHE A 231 2.27 -13.00 16.07
C PHE A 231 3.78 -13.26 16.07
N ASN A 232 4.22 -14.27 15.34
CA ASN A 232 5.62 -14.61 15.16
C ASN A 232 6.30 -13.59 14.22
N CYS A 233 7.48 -13.12 14.63
CA CYS A 233 8.31 -12.17 13.88
C CYS A 233 9.41 -12.84 13.05
N SER A 234 9.50 -14.17 13.01
CA SER A 234 10.52 -14.90 12.24
C SER A 234 10.43 -14.61 10.75
N ILE A 235 11.59 -14.58 10.07
CA ILE A 235 11.64 -14.51 8.60
C ILE A 235 11.10 -15.84 8.04
N ASP A 236 9.98 -15.78 7.30
CA ASP A 236 9.33 -16.95 6.71
C ASP A 236 9.51 -16.99 5.19
N ARG A 237 9.09 -15.91 4.49
CA ARG A 237 9.18 -15.82 3.03
C ARG A 237 10.23 -14.79 2.61
N ILE A 238 11.24 -15.24 1.86
CA ILE A 238 12.36 -14.42 1.37
C ILE A 238 13.02 -15.07 0.13
N GLY A 239 13.53 -14.26 -0.78
CA GLY A 239 14.26 -14.70 -1.96
C GLY A 239 15.60 -15.33 -1.57
N SER A 240 15.91 -16.49 -2.13
CA SER A 240 17.13 -17.25 -1.79
C SER A 240 18.40 -16.46 -2.10
N ASN A 241 18.38 -15.60 -3.11
CA ASN A 241 19.46 -14.72 -3.54
C ASN A 241 19.76 -13.57 -2.56
N VAL A 242 18.80 -13.18 -1.72
CA VAL A 242 18.95 -12.05 -0.77
C VAL A 242 18.89 -12.48 0.69
N LYS A 243 18.69 -13.78 0.96
CA LYS A 243 18.52 -14.33 2.31
C LYS A 243 19.68 -14.04 3.26
N SER A 244 20.92 -14.06 2.77
CA SER A 244 22.12 -13.74 3.57
C SER A 244 22.24 -12.24 3.91
N THR A 245 21.42 -11.40 3.30
CA THR A 245 21.41 -9.95 3.46
C THR A 245 20.04 -9.43 3.90
N SER A 246 19.22 -10.26 4.55
CA SER A 246 17.85 -9.92 4.96
C SER A 246 17.73 -8.64 5.80
N GLN A 247 18.75 -8.32 6.60
CA GLN A 247 18.84 -7.09 7.39
C GLN A 247 18.84 -5.80 6.53
N ASN A 248 19.22 -5.92 5.25
CA ASN A 248 19.26 -4.81 4.31
C ASN A 248 17.95 -4.64 3.54
N LEU A 249 16.98 -5.54 3.71
CA LEU A 249 15.69 -5.51 3.01
C LEU A 249 14.62 -4.87 3.90
N MET A 250 13.59 -4.30 3.27
CA MET A 250 12.36 -3.99 4.00
C MET A 250 11.68 -5.28 4.45
N TYR A 251 10.69 -5.17 5.34
CA TYR A 251 9.91 -6.34 5.71
C TYR A 251 8.45 -6.04 6.01
N LEU A 252 7.63 -7.06 5.80
CA LEU A 252 6.20 -7.06 6.04
C LEU A 252 5.86 -7.98 7.21
N SER A 253 5.05 -7.48 8.12
CA SER A 253 4.43 -8.28 9.18
C SER A 253 3.00 -8.64 8.78
N ASN A 254 2.75 -9.94 8.64
CA ASN A 254 1.40 -10.47 8.47
C ASN A 254 0.72 -10.53 9.86
N GLN A 255 -0.03 -9.47 10.19
CA GLN A 255 -0.66 -9.25 11.49
C GLN A 255 -2.18 -9.46 11.40
N PHE A 256 -2.61 -10.55 10.79
CA PHE A 256 -4.01 -10.96 10.74
C PHE A 256 -4.14 -12.38 11.27
N ARG A 257 -5.22 -12.60 12.02
CA ARG A 257 -5.47 -13.88 12.69
C ARG A 257 -6.46 -14.69 11.87
N ASP A 258 -6.06 -15.91 11.56
CA ASP A 258 -6.86 -16.86 10.80
C ASP A 258 -7.67 -17.80 11.69
N LEU A 259 -8.79 -18.26 11.16
CA LEU A 259 -9.54 -19.42 11.63
C LEU A 259 -9.42 -20.53 10.60
N SER A 260 -8.93 -21.70 11.01
CA SER A 260 -8.99 -22.91 10.19
C SER A 260 -10.43 -23.41 10.13
N LEU A 261 -10.97 -23.49 8.91
CA LEU A 261 -12.27 -24.11 8.66
C LEU A 261 -12.09 -25.62 8.51
N PHE A 262 -13.02 -26.39 9.09
CA PHE A 262 -13.07 -27.85 8.99
C PHE A 262 -11.89 -28.63 9.60
N GLY A 263 -11.11 -27.99 10.50
CA GLY A 263 -10.10 -28.69 11.31
C GLY A 263 -8.82 -29.10 10.56
N GLY A 264 -8.47 -28.38 9.48
CA GLY A 264 -7.20 -28.52 8.77
C GLY A 264 -6.77 -27.25 8.02
N ASP A 265 -5.50 -27.16 7.62
CA ASP A 265 -4.87 -25.96 7.03
C ASP A 265 -5.29 -25.67 5.57
N GLN A 266 -6.40 -26.25 5.10
CA GLN A 266 -6.79 -26.20 3.68
C GLN A 266 -7.58 -24.94 3.32
N ILE A 267 -8.37 -24.40 4.25
CA ILE A 267 -9.15 -23.17 4.04
C ILE A 267 -9.12 -22.36 5.34
N THR A 268 -8.49 -21.19 5.31
CA THR A 268 -8.53 -20.22 6.40
C THR A 268 -9.46 -19.05 6.04
N THR A 269 -10.08 -18.48 7.06
CA THR A 269 -10.88 -17.25 6.98
C THR A 269 -10.41 -16.29 8.07
N PRO A 270 -10.53 -14.96 7.87
CA PRO A 270 -10.24 -14.01 8.95
C PRO A 270 -11.04 -14.31 10.22
N ASP A 271 -10.40 -14.21 11.39
CA ASP A 271 -11.03 -14.33 12.71
C ASP A 271 -11.83 -13.06 13.07
N VAL A 272 -12.93 -12.85 12.36
CA VAL A 272 -13.78 -11.65 12.51
C VAL A 272 -14.29 -11.48 13.95
N ALA A 273 -14.51 -12.58 14.68
CA ALA A 273 -14.98 -12.54 16.06
C ALA A 273 -13.98 -11.88 17.02
N ASN A 274 -12.68 -11.98 16.73
CA ASN A 274 -11.62 -11.40 17.55
C ASN A 274 -10.98 -10.15 16.94
N ILE A 275 -11.48 -9.65 15.81
CA ILE A 275 -10.86 -8.55 15.05
C ILE A 275 -10.65 -7.29 15.90
N GLY A 276 -11.60 -6.98 16.79
CA GLY A 276 -11.49 -5.85 17.72
C GLY A 276 -10.27 -5.94 18.64
N SER A 277 -9.93 -7.16 19.09
CA SER A 277 -8.72 -7.39 19.90
C SER A 277 -7.45 -7.50 19.05
N THR A 278 -7.52 -8.19 17.90
CA THR A 278 -6.39 -8.43 16.99
C THR A 278 -5.85 -7.11 16.43
N ASN A 279 -6.74 -6.21 16.00
CA ASN A 279 -6.40 -4.93 15.40
C ASN A 279 -6.40 -3.77 16.40
N SER A 280 -6.59 -4.03 17.70
CA SER A 280 -6.54 -2.97 18.71
C SER A 280 -5.19 -2.27 18.68
N GLU A 281 -5.19 -1.01 19.10
CA GLU A 281 -3.97 -0.19 19.13
C GLU A 281 -2.88 -0.87 19.98
N ALA A 282 -3.27 -1.41 21.14
CA ALA A 282 -2.39 -2.11 22.07
C ALA A 282 -1.78 -3.39 21.47
N THR A 283 -2.57 -4.26 20.84
CA THR A 283 -2.07 -5.49 20.22
C THR A 283 -1.14 -5.18 19.04
N THR A 284 -1.48 -4.16 18.24
CA THR A 284 -0.68 -3.74 17.08
C THR A 284 0.69 -3.21 17.52
N LEU A 285 0.71 -2.32 18.53
CA LEU A 285 1.95 -1.82 19.12
C LEU A 285 2.78 -2.94 19.73
N SER A 286 2.17 -3.77 20.58
CA SER A 286 2.90 -4.87 21.24
C SER A 286 3.50 -5.87 20.25
N SER A 287 2.78 -6.22 19.18
CA SER A 287 3.28 -7.15 18.15
C SER A 287 4.43 -6.52 17.37
N SER A 288 4.29 -5.23 17.01
CA SER A 288 5.31 -4.51 16.26
C SER A 288 6.56 -4.20 17.10
N ASP A 289 6.41 -3.92 18.39
CA ASP A 289 7.53 -3.75 19.34
C ASP A 289 8.32 -5.05 19.49
N THR A 290 7.62 -6.20 19.54
CA THR A 290 8.26 -7.52 19.52
C THR A 290 9.11 -7.68 18.27
N CYS A 291 8.54 -7.44 17.08
CA CYS A 291 9.30 -7.54 15.83
C CYS A 291 10.45 -6.52 15.76
N ALA A 292 10.26 -5.30 16.27
CA ALA A 292 11.30 -4.29 16.32
C ALA A 292 12.46 -4.70 17.24
N SER A 293 12.18 -5.40 18.35
CA SER A 293 13.20 -5.93 19.25
C SER A 293 14.06 -7.02 18.60
N GLU A 294 13.47 -7.81 17.70
CA GLU A 294 14.17 -8.88 16.97
C GLU A 294 14.95 -8.37 15.76
N HIS A 295 14.40 -7.39 15.03
CA HIS A 295 14.94 -6.96 13.72
C HIS A 295 15.56 -5.55 13.72
N GLY A 296 15.51 -4.84 14.86
CA GLY A 296 16.15 -3.53 15.06
C GLY A 296 15.40 -2.32 14.49
N SER A 297 14.23 -2.52 13.87
CA SER A 297 13.34 -1.46 13.39
C SER A 297 11.91 -1.97 13.36
N TYR A 298 10.90 -1.11 13.39
CA TYR A 298 9.52 -1.52 13.11
C TYR A 298 9.38 -2.12 11.69
N PRO A 299 8.32 -2.91 11.44
CA PRO A 299 7.99 -3.37 10.10
C PRO A 299 7.82 -2.20 9.15
N ASN A 300 8.26 -2.38 7.90
CA ASN A 300 7.94 -1.40 6.86
C ASN A 300 6.47 -1.47 6.49
N PHE A 301 5.90 -2.68 6.50
CA PHE A 301 4.50 -2.90 6.22
C PHE A 301 3.89 -3.77 7.31
N ILE A 302 2.69 -3.40 7.78
CA ILE A 302 1.90 -4.24 8.67
C ILE A 302 0.59 -4.51 7.97
N LEU A 303 0.29 -5.78 7.71
CA LEU A 303 -0.89 -6.18 6.95
C LEU A 303 -1.96 -6.71 7.92
N THR A 304 -3.19 -6.22 7.79
CA THR A 304 -4.33 -6.65 8.63
C THR A 304 -5.57 -6.92 7.77
N ASP A 305 -6.42 -7.84 8.21
CA ASP A 305 -7.81 -7.91 7.77
C ASP A 305 -8.64 -6.83 8.48
N TYR A 306 -9.70 -6.33 7.86
CA TYR A 306 -10.61 -5.30 8.39
C TYR A 306 -9.86 -4.12 8.99
N SER A 307 -8.94 -3.53 8.22
CA SER A 307 -7.92 -2.59 8.68
C SER A 307 -8.46 -1.24 9.22
N THR A 308 -9.78 -1.06 9.23
CA THR A 308 -10.45 0.12 9.81
C THR A 308 -11.15 -0.19 11.14
N VAL A 309 -11.10 -1.44 11.60
CA VAL A 309 -11.77 -1.94 12.80
C VAL A 309 -10.71 -2.32 13.86
N PRO A 310 -10.94 -2.02 15.16
CA PRO A 310 -12.01 -1.18 15.70
C PRO A 310 -11.68 0.31 15.57
N ASP A 311 -12.62 1.13 15.10
CA ASP A 311 -12.54 2.61 15.13
C ASP A 311 -11.18 3.23 14.74
N TYR A 312 -10.55 2.66 13.70
CA TYR A 312 -9.23 3.08 13.20
C TYR A 312 -8.06 2.97 14.18
N ASP A 313 -8.15 2.08 15.16
CA ASP A 313 -7.06 1.77 16.10
C ASP A 313 -5.77 1.33 15.38
N PHE A 314 -5.88 0.43 14.40
CA PHE A 314 -4.73 -0.07 13.66
C PHE A 314 -3.93 1.05 12.93
N PRO A 315 -4.55 1.90 12.08
CA PRO A 315 -3.84 3.04 11.48
C PRO A 315 -3.27 4.02 12.50
N ARG A 316 -3.91 4.18 13.67
CA ARG A 316 -3.44 5.04 14.75
C ARG A 316 -2.17 4.49 15.41
N ALA A 317 -2.10 3.19 15.67
CA ALA A 317 -0.88 2.54 16.15
C ALA A 317 0.28 2.74 15.17
N VAL A 318 0.03 2.60 13.86
CA VAL A 318 1.04 2.84 12.83
C VAL A 318 1.52 4.29 12.81
N ALA A 319 0.63 5.26 13.01
CA ALA A 319 1.04 6.67 13.15
C ALA A 319 1.97 6.88 14.36
N GLN A 320 1.71 6.21 15.48
CA GLN A 320 2.58 6.27 16.66
C GLN A 320 3.96 5.66 16.42
N MET A 321 4.06 4.51 15.73
CA MET A 321 5.35 3.91 15.34
C MET A 321 6.18 4.87 14.48
N ASN A 322 5.52 5.71 13.69
CA ASN A 322 6.16 6.76 12.91
C ASN A 322 6.42 8.05 13.70
N GLY A 323 5.95 8.19 14.93
CA GLY A 323 6.07 9.41 15.72
C GLY A 323 5.26 10.59 15.15
N VAL A 324 4.15 10.32 14.47
CA VAL A 324 3.28 11.36 13.89
C VAL A 324 1.85 11.26 14.45
N SER A 325 1.11 12.37 14.38
CA SER A 325 -0.29 12.39 14.81
C SER A 325 -1.20 11.69 13.81
N TYR A 326 -2.18 10.94 14.31
CA TYR A 326 -3.25 10.37 13.50
C TYR A 326 -4.48 11.28 13.49
N THR A 327 -5.08 11.48 12.32
CA THR A 327 -6.38 12.13 12.17
C THR A 327 -7.33 11.14 11.51
N ALA A 328 -8.32 10.66 12.26
CA ALA A 328 -9.34 9.77 11.71
C ALA A 328 -10.14 10.49 10.61
N PRO A 329 -10.57 9.78 9.55
CA PRO A 329 -11.51 10.33 8.59
C PRO A 329 -12.76 10.84 9.30
N ALA A 330 -13.33 11.94 8.80
CA ALA A 330 -14.67 12.35 9.23
C ALA A 330 -15.62 11.18 8.95
N GLN A 331 -16.20 10.59 10.00
CA GLN A 331 -17.25 9.59 9.80
C GLN A 331 -18.39 10.30 9.05
N SER A 332 -18.73 9.80 7.86
CA SER A 332 -19.95 10.24 7.19
C SER A 332 -21.10 9.86 8.11
N SER A 333 -21.69 10.87 8.74
CA SER A 333 -22.94 10.72 9.46
C SER A 333 -24.05 10.39 8.45
N ASN A 334 -24.12 9.13 8.02
CA ASN A 334 -25.39 8.55 7.61
C ASN A 334 -26.20 8.23 8.88
N SER A 335 -26.42 9.27 9.69
CA SER A 335 -27.47 9.32 10.68
C SER A 335 -28.77 9.50 9.91
N ASN A 336 -29.37 8.40 9.47
CA ASN A 336 -30.82 8.35 9.41
C ASN A 336 -31.29 8.57 10.85
N GLY A 337 -31.78 9.78 11.08
CA GLY A 337 -32.10 10.28 12.40
C GLY A 337 -33.11 9.40 13.12
N LEU A 338 -32.79 9.08 14.36
CA LEU A 338 -33.77 8.93 15.42
C LEU A 338 -33.24 9.72 16.61
N SER A 339 -33.65 10.97 16.65
CA SER A 339 -33.58 11.81 17.84
C SER A 339 -34.31 11.09 18.97
N SER A 340 -33.61 10.71 20.04
CA SER A 340 -34.23 10.39 21.32
C SER A 340 -33.70 11.36 22.36
N GLY A 341 -34.46 12.45 22.52
CA GLY A 341 -34.34 13.35 23.65
C GLY A 341 -34.52 12.59 24.95
N SER A 342 -33.71 12.94 25.95
CA SER A 342 -33.79 12.40 27.29
C SER A 342 -35.18 12.62 27.89
N SER A 343 -35.79 11.54 28.37
CA SER A 343 -36.79 11.60 29.44
C SER A 343 -36.73 10.29 30.21
N ARG A 344 -36.33 10.42 31.48
CA ARG A 344 -36.33 9.33 32.46
C ARG A 344 -37.78 9.00 32.81
N THR A 345 -38.17 7.75 32.57
CA THR A 345 -39.32 7.14 33.26
C THR A 345 -38.98 5.70 33.60
N THR A 346 -38.98 5.44 34.90
CA THR A 346 -38.88 4.12 35.52
C THR A 346 -40.17 3.33 35.31
N SER A 347 -40.08 2.14 34.73
CA SER A 347 -41.08 1.09 34.95
C SER A 347 -40.45 -0.29 34.75
N SER A 348 -40.34 -1.00 35.87
CA SER A 348 -40.18 -2.45 35.97
C SER A 348 -41.27 -3.17 35.19
N PHE A 349 -40.94 -4.19 34.38
CA PHE A 349 -41.73 -5.42 34.30
C PHE A 349 -40.94 -6.60 33.70
N SER A 350 -41.32 -7.75 34.25
CA SER A 350 -40.80 -9.12 34.24
C SER A 350 -40.43 -9.78 32.91
N SER A 351 -39.53 -10.75 33.09
CA SER A 351 -39.06 -11.79 32.16
C SER A 351 -40.16 -12.52 31.39
N SER A 352 -39.88 -12.81 30.12
CA SER A 352 -40.42 -13.98 29.41
C SER A 352 -39.39 -14.45 28.38
N ILE A 353 -38.85 -15.64 28.60
CA ILE A 353 -37.94 -16.35 27.71
C ILE A 353 -38.77 -16.91 26.55
N ALA A 354 -38.43 -16.52 25.32
CA ALA A 354 -38.89 -17.19 24.12
C ALA A 354 -37.68 -17.82 23.42
N LEU A 355 -37.56 -19.14 23.58
CA LEU A 355 -36.65 -19.99 22.82
C LEU A 355 -37.20 -20.14 21.39
N SER A 356 -36.51 -19.60 20.40
CA SER A 356 -36.77 -19.88 18.99
C SER A 356 -35.71 -20.84 18.46
N PHE A 357 -36.12 -22.08 18.23
CA PHE A 357 -35.35 -23.09 17.51
C PHE A 357 -35.27 -22.70 16.02
N ILE A 358 -34.06 -22.53 15.50
CA ILE A 358 -33.81 -22.46 14.05
C ILE A 358 -33.37 -23.85 13.60
N ALA A 359 -34.18 -24.48 12.76
CA ALA A 359 -33.87 -25.73 12.09
C ALA A 359 -32.78 -25.50 11.04
N LEU A 360 -31.67 -26.24 11.13
CA LEU A 360 -30.72 -26.38 10.03
C LEU A 360 -31.34 -27.28 8.95
N SER A 361 -31.66 -26.72 7.79
CA SER A 361 -31.86 -27.50 6.57
C SER A 361 -30.51 -27.73 5.89
N SER A 362 -30.04 -28.96 5.95
CA SER A 362 -28.92 -29.49 5.18
C SER A 362 -29.24 -29.51 3.69
N ALA A 363 -28.57 -28.67 2.90
CA ALA A 363 -28.50 -28.82 1.45
C ALA A 363 -27.16 -29.49 1.10
N LEU A 364 -27.28 -30.71 0.59
CA LEU A 364 -26.24 -31.54 0.01
C LEU A 364 -25.55 -30.78 -1.16
N VAL A 365 -24.24 -30.59 -1.09
CA VAL A 365 -23.41 -30.27 -2.26
C VAL A 365 -22.82 -31.59 -2.74
N TYR A 366 -23.24 -32.03 -3.92
CA TYR A 366 -22.70 -33.17 -4.65
C TYR A 366 -22.23 -32.69 -6.02
N PHE A 367 -21.07 -33.22 -6.46
CA PHE A 367 -20.36 -33.01 -7.72
C PHE A 367 -19.59 -31.67 -7.81
N ILE A 368 -18.30 -31.63 -8.17
CA ILE A 368 -17.62 -32.36 -9.26
C ILE A 368 -16.15 -32.68 -8.88
N LEU A 369 -15.69 -33.85 -9.35
CA LEU A 369 -14.32 -34.35 -9.40
C LEU A 369 -13.38 -33.49 -10.27
#